data_AF-A0A7W0Q4E1-F1
#
_entry.id   AF-A0A7W0Q4E1-F1
#
_cell.length_a   1.000
_cell.length_b   1.000
_cell.length_c   1.000
_cell.angle_alpha   90.00
_cell.angle_beta   90.00
_cell.angle_gamma   90.00
#
_symmetry.space_group_name_H-M   'P 1'
#
loop_
_entity.id
_entity.type
_entity.pdbx_description
1 polymer ?
#
loop_
_entity_poly.entity_id
_entity_poly.type
_entity_poly.pdbx_seq_one_letter_code
_entity_poly.pdbx_strand_id
1 'polypeptide(L)'
;MRVALIACVAALAACGNRASQPAARDDAAAPRDVAVVVDVPARPLGLPDLDGYGWRKRGGHPAFRVARTAEHREDWPTVVTMCRQALAADPGHLEAAWLLAAALGKQGKHDELLVPLHLAVGGDFGKWGQASLELPALRSFLATQTGQAWRRRVEQDRSLYLAALAQAVVVTAVGDLYAFDPEAARWHRLTRTYGLVIGALRVPATNRIVYVTRQRAKLPKERRLAVGIVDLARGRTARPVDLTSGGLASPGLAAIGPVTISYAQKANPGVWIGAPVKRSPAVAGSLHLGRSRTLAWHRVDDENKLVALPPKTVRPSGPWLEIAATQAAGAVRLHGLPLANVTADWDEHGFASAIRIGKSNRVIAVPSPGVIDGNSATWSADRARLAFVARLSEECVPDAINSAAFVAAPATGQLQELERAADGLAVEWVGDRKLAIAGDRGVSIVDLDGARPVLLAGAEGLVTPRQRPACTQPDPEPTVSTDPPEPDLADPGISEVGPGEPSDAGVVDAR
;
A
#
# COMPACT_ATOMS: atom_id res chain seq x y z
N MET A 1 0.54 38.38 17.80
CA MET A 1 -0.67 39.05 18.37
C MET A 1 -1.70 37.98 18.64
N ARG A 2 -2.05 37.80 19.92
CA ARG A 2 -3.08 36.86 20.38
C ARG A 2 -4.43 37.58 20.34
N VAL A 3 -5.42 37.02 19.65
CA VAL A 3 -6.83 37.41 19.83
C VAL A 3 -7.58 36.14 20.21
N ALA A 4 -7.84 36.03 21.51
CA ALA A 4 -8.81 35.12 22.07
C ALA A 4 -10.19 35.77 21.93
N LEU A 5 -11.17 35.05 21.38
CA LEU A 5 -12.57 35.45 21.49
C LEU A 5 -13.34 34.33 22.21
N ILE A 6 -13.72 34.67 23.43
CA ILE A 6 -14.63 33.96 24.33
C ILE A 6 -16.05 34.19 23.79
N ALA A 7 -16.81 33.13 23.55
CA ALA A 7 -18.23 33.21 23.26
C ALA A 7 -19.03 32.61 24.42
N CYS A 8 -19.84 33.46 25.04
CA CYS A 8 -20.68 33.22 26.20
C CYS A 8 -21.75 32.14 25.96
N VAL A 9 -21.87 31.23 26.93
CA VAL A 9 -23.03 30.36 27.12
C VAL A 9 -24.14 31.19 27.79
N ALA A 10 -25.21 31.47 27.05
CA ALA A 10 -26.44 32.02 27.61
C ALA A 10 -27.39 30.86 27.94
N ALA A 11 -27.49 30.53 29.23
CA ALA A 11 -28.51 29.66 29.78
C ALA A 11 -29.81 30.45 29.93
N LEU A 12 -30.84 30.11 29.15
CA LEU A 12 -32.21 30.56 29.40
C LEU A 12 -32.94 29.51 30.22
N ALA A 13 -33.08 29.81 31.50
CA ALA A 13 -34.00 29.16 32.41
C ALA A 13 -35.45 29.54 32.03
N ALA A 14 -36.23 28.56 31.59
CA ALA A 14 -37.68 28.70 31.44
C ALA A 14 -38.37 28.01 32.62
N CYS A 15 -38.70 28.80 33.64
CA CYS A 15 -39.62 28.41 34.71
C CYS A 15 -41.05 28.44 34.16
N GLY A 16 -41.56 27.28 33.76
CA GLY A 16 -42.97 27.09 33.39
C GLY A 16 -43.75 26.39 34.49
N ASN A 17 -44.50 27.17 35.26
CA ASN A 17 -45.51 26.72 36.23
C ASN A 17 -46.59 25.92 35.48
N ARG A 18 -46.70 24.61 35.71
CA ARG A 18 -47.82 23.77 35.23
C ARG A 18 -48.61 23.26 36.41
N ALA A 19 -49.93 23.48 36.33
CA ALA A 19 -50.92 23.12 37.32
C ALA A 19 -50.89 21.62 37.66
N SER A 20 -51.02 21.34 38.95
CA SER A 20 -51.09 20.01 39.54
C SER A 20 -52.27 19.22 38.98
N GLN A 21 -51.97 18.23 38.15
CA GLN A 21 -52.92 17.24 37.66
C GLN A 21 -53.25 16.27 38.82
N PRO A 22 -54.52 15.89 39.05
CA PRO A 22 -54.89 15.01 40.14
C PRO A 22 -54.24 13.63 39.96
N ALA A 23 -53.74 13.07 41.07
CA ALA A 23 -53.11 11.75 41.11
C ALA A 23 -54.05 10.67 40.58
N ALA A 24 -53.74 10.14 39.40
CA ALA A 24 -54.35 8.93 38.91
C ALA A 24 -53.92 7.78 39.82
N ARG A 25 -54.90 6.97 40.22
CA ARG A 25 -54.71 5.78 41.06
C ARG A 25 -53.66 4.85 40.45
N ASP A 26 -52.84 4.28 41.31
CA ASP A 26 -51.85 3.24 41.02
C ASP A 26 -52.55 1.99 40.44
N ASP A 27 -52.78 2.00 39.13
CA ASP A 27 -53.02 0.77 38.37
C ASP A 27 -51.68 0.02 38.32
N ALA A 28 -51.66 -1.16 38.94
CA ALA A 28 -50.54 -2.07 39.05
C ALA A 28 -49.73 -2.11 37.74
N ALA A 29 -48.56 -1.47 37.75
CA ALA A 29 -47.66 -1.44 36.62
C ALA A 29 -47.32 -2.89 36.23
N ALA A 30 -47.85 -3.32 35.08
CA ALA A 30 -47.45 -4.58 34.47
C ALA A 30 -45.91 -4.64 34.47
N PRO A 31 -45.30 -5.75 34.92
CA PRO A 31 -43.85 -5.86 35.01
C PRO A 31 -43.26 -5.49 33.66
N ARG A 32 -42.52 -4.39 33.61
CA ARG A 32 -41.72 -4.04 32.44
C ARG A 32 -40.71 -5.16 32.28
N ASP A 33 -40.92 -6.01 31.27
CA ASP A 33 -39.90 -6.98 30.85
C ASP A 33 -38.60 -6.23 30.61
N VAL A 34 -37.68 -6.36 31.57
CA VAL A 34 -36.34 -5.80 31.46
C VAL A 34 -35.66 -6.60 30.37
N ALA A 35 -35.65 -6.06 29.15
CA ALA A 35 -35.00 -6.70 28.02
C ALA A 35 -33.55 -7.02 28.39
N VAL A 36 -33.24 -8.32 28.53
CA VAL A 36 -31.91 -8.81 28.89
C VAL A 36 -30.93 -8.33 27.84
N VAL A 37 -30.06 -7.38 28.15
CA VAL A 37 -29.10 -6.84 27.17
C VAL A 37 -28.09 -7.93 26.83
N VAL A 38 -28.24 -8.56 25.66
CA VAL A 38 -27.22 -9.45 25.10
C VAL A 38 -26.01 -8.60 24.70
N ASP A 39 -24.85 -8.92 25.26
CA ASP A 39 -23.57 -8.30 24.93
C ASP A 39 -22.71 -9.24 24.08
N VAL A 40 -22.00 -8.69 23.11
CA VAL A 40 -21.03 -9.43 22.28
C VAL A 40 -19.64 -8.95 22.70
N PRO A 41 -18.80 -9.83 23.27
CA PRO A 41 -17.50 -9.44 23.79
C PRO A 41 -16.61 -8.90 22.67
N ALA A 42 -15.75 -7.95 22.99
CA ALA A 42 -14.76 -7.43 22.05
C ALA A 42 -13.73 -8.51 21.66
N ARG A 43 -13.21 -8.44 20.43
CA ARG A 43 -12.02 -9.18 20.00
C ARG A 43 -10.97 -8.21 19.48
N PRO A 44 -9.67 -8.48 19.69
CA PRO A 44 -8.61 -7.70 19.08
C PRO A 44 -8.78 -7.66 17.55
N LEU A 45 -8.69 -6.46 16.98
CA LEU A 45 -8.76 -6.25 15.55
C LEU A 45 -7.38 -6.47 14.92
N GLY A 46 -7.37 -7.10 13.75
CA GLY A 46 -6.14 -7.46 13.05
C GLY A 46 -5.48 -8.74 13.59
N LEU A 47 -4.42 -9.16 12.90
CA LEU A 47 -3.64 -10.35 13.25
C LEU A 47 -2.31 -9.96 13.91
N PRO A 48 -1.74 -10.79 14.79
CA PRO A 48 -0.46 -10.49 15.42
C PRO A 48 0.73 -10.61 14.46
N ASP A 49 0.57 -11.32 13.35
CA ASP A 49 1.59 -11.58 12.35
C ASP A 49 1.02 -11.54 10.92
N LEU A 50 1.90 -11.32 9.93
CA LEU A 50 1.53 -11.29 8.51
C LEU A 50 1.22 -12.69 7.95
N ASP A 51 1.84 -13.74 8.49
CA ASP A 51 1.62 -15.13 8.06
C ASP A 51 0.18 -15.58 8.30
N GLY A 52 -0.50 -14.99 9.28
CA GLY A 52 -1.91 -15.14 9.56
C GLY A 52 -2.81 -14.83 8.36
N TYR A 53 -2.39 -13.92 7.48
CA TYR A 53 -3.10 -13.59 6.23
C TYR A 53 -2.78 -14.56 5.07
N GLY A 54 -1.76 -15.41 5.22
CA GLY A 54 -1.24 -16.36 4.24
C GLY A 54 -1.99 -17.70 4.14
N TRP A 55 -3.29 -17.76 4.45
CA TRP A 55 -4.09 -18.99 4.60
C TRP A 55 -4.01 -19.97 3.41
N ARG A 56 -3.74 -19.49 2.20
CA ARG A 56 -3.65 -20.32 0.98
C ARG A 56 -2.52 -21.35 1.03
N LYS A 57 -1.50 -21.11 1.85
CA LYS A 57 -0.35 -22.00 2.03
C LYS A 57 -0.50 -22.92 3.26
N ARG A 58 -1.60 -22.79 4.02
CA ARG A 58 -1.82 -23.50 5.29
C ARG A 58 -2.76 -24.70 5.12
N GLY A 59 -2.81 -25.55 6.16
CA GLY A 59 -3.50 -26.84 6.14
C GLY A 59 -5.00 -26.78 5.81
N GLY A 60 -5.69 -25.67 6.09
CA GLY A 60 -7.12 -25.53 5.79
C GLY A 60 -7.46 -25.28 4.31
N HIS A 61 -6.47 -24.94 3.46
CA HIS A 61 -6.72 -24.55 2.08
C HIS A 61 -7.40 -25.62 1.20
N PRO A 62 -7.03 -26.91 1.25
CA PRO A 62 -7.67 -27.95 0.43
C PRO A 62 -9.17 -28.09 0.72
N ALA A 63 -9.58 -28.15 1.99
CA ALA A 63 -10.99 -28.22 2.38
C ALA A 63 -11.74 -26.95 1.97
N PHE A 64 -11.13 -25.77 2.16
CA PHE A 64 -11.73 -24.51 1.74
C PHE A 64 -11.97 -24.44 0.22
N ARG A 65 -11.09 -25.01 -0.61
CA ARG A 65 -11.33 -25.11 -2.07
C ARG A 65 -12.59 -25.91 -2.40
N VAL A 66 -12.82 -27.03 -1.70
CA VAL A 66 -14.05 -27.83 -1.86
C VAL A 66 -15.27 -27.02 -1.42
N ALA A 67 -15.18 -26.31 -0.29
CA ALA A 67 -16.24 -25.41 0.17
C ALA A 67 -16.61 -24.35 -0.89
N ARG A 68 -15.63 -23.74 -1.54
CA ARG A 68 -15.86 -22.77 -2.63
C ARG A 68 -16.57 -23.39 -3.84
N THR A 69 -16.22 -24.62 -4.22
CA THR A 69 -16.92 -25.33 -5.30
C THR A 69 -18.37 -25.66 -4.91
N ALA A 70 -18.62 -26.07 -3.67
CA ALA A 70 -19.96 -26.33 -3.16
C ALA A 70 -20.82 -25.06 -3.08
N GLU A 71 -20.24 -23.92 -2.67
CA GLU A 71 -20.91 -22.61 -2.65
C GLU A 71 -21.43 -22.23 -4.05
N HIS A 72 -20.62 -22.45 -5.09
CA HIS A 72 -21.05 -22.19 -6.49
C HIS A 72 -22.22 -23.08 -6.95
N ARG A 73 -22.47 -24.21 -6.27
CA ARG A 73 -23.58 -25.13 -6.53
C ARG A 73 -24.73 -24.94 -5.54
N GLU A 74 -24.64 -23.94 -4.66
CA GLU A 74 -25.57 -23.71 -3.55
C GLU A 74 -25.75 -24.91 -2.61
N ASP A 75 -24.76 -25.80 -2.53
CA ASP A 75 -24.73 -26.93 -1.60
C ASP A 75 -24.23 -26.48 -0.22
N TRP A 76 -25.10 -25.75 0.49
CA TRP A 76 -24.79 -25.17 1.79
C TRP A 76 -24.39 -26.21 2.86
N PRO A 77 -24.98 -27.42 2.93
CA PRO A 77 -24.52 -28.46 3.86
C PRO A 77 -23.05 -28.85 3.66
N THR A 78 -22.62 -29.02 2.40
CA THR A 78 -21.21 -29.30 2.08
C THR A 78 -20.33 -28.10 2.42
N VAL A 79 -20.77 -26.86 2.14
CA VAL A 79 -20.02 -25.65 2.53
C VAL A 79 -19.75 -25.63 4.04
N VAL A 80 -20.77 -25.87 4.87
CA VAL A 80 -20.62 -25.90 6.34
C VAL A 80 -19.61 -26.97 6.77
N THR A 81 -19.75 -28.19 6.24
CA THR A 81 -18.88 -29.32 6.59
C THR A 81 -17.42 -29.02 6.24
N MET A 82 -17.17 -28.57 5.01
CA MET A 82 -15.82 -28.29 4.51
C MET A 82 -15.19 -27.07 5.18
N CYS A 83 -15.96 -26.01 5.49
CA CYS A 83 -15.43 -24.87 6.23
C CYS A 83 -15.06 -25.24 7.68
N ARG A 84 -15.84 -26.10 8.34
CA ARG A 84 -15.46 -26.62 9.68
C ARG A 84 -14.19 -27.46 9.62
N GLN A 85 -14.03 -28.30 8.61
CA GLN A 85 -12.79 -29.04 8.38
C GLN A 85 -11.60 -28.10 8.13
N ALA A 86 -11.80 -27.05 7.31
CA ALA A 86 -10.77 -26.04 7.08
C ALA A 86 -10.35 -25.33 8.38
N LEU A 87 -11.32 -24.96 9.23
CA LEU A 87 -11.05 -24.33 10.52
C LEU A 87 -10.46 -25.29 11.56
N ALA A 88 -10.75 -26.58 11.49
CA ALA A 88 -10.11 -27.58 12.33
C ALA A 88 -8.62 -27.74 11.96
N ALA A 89 -8.29 -27.71 10.67
CA ALA A 89 -6.91 -27.77 10.18
C ALA A 89 -6.16 -26.43 10.30
N ASP A 90 -6.89 -25.31 10.29
CA ASP A 90 -6.35 -23.96 10.39
C ASP A 90 -7.35 -23.05 11.15
N PRO A 91 -7.26 -22.98 12.49
CA PRO A 91 -8.17 -22.19 13.31
C PRO A 91 -8.18 -20.69 12.98
N GLY A 92 -7.15 -20.19 12.29
CA GLY A 92 -7.03 -18.81 11.84
C GLY A 92 -7.51 -18.55 10.42
N HIS A 93 -8.20 -19.51 9.76
CA HIS A 93 -8.60 -19.38 8.36
C HIS A 93 -9.80 -18.41 8.18
N LEU A 94 -9.52 -17.11 8.10
CA LEU A 94 -10.53 -16.04 8.06
C LEU A 94 -11.58 -16.21 6.94
N GLU A 95 -11.17 -16.67 5.76
CA GLU A 95 -12.06 -16.88 4.62
C GLU A 95 -13.02 -18.06 4.82
N ALA A 96 -12.57 -19.13 5.48
CA ALA A 96 -13.42 -20.26 5.84
C ALA A 96 -14.39 -19.87 6.95
N ALA A 97 -13.93 -19.07 7.93
CA ALA A 97 -14.78 -18.50 8.97
C ALA A 97 -15.92 -17.64 8.37
N TRP A 98 -15.58 -16.71 7.47
CA TRP A 98 -16.58 -15.89 6.79
C TRP A 98 -17.58 -16.74 5.99
N LEU A 99 -17.09 -17.69 5.18
CA LEU A 99 -17.95 -18.54 4.36
C LEU A 99 -18.83 -19.48 5.22
N LEU A 100 -18.33 -19.97 6.35
CA LEU A 100 -19.11 -20.73 7.32
C LEU A 100 -20.27 -19.90 7.88
N ALA A 101 -20.00 -18.66 8.30
CA ALA A 101 -21.05 -17.76 8.77
C ALA A 101 -22.11 -17.50 7.69
N ALA A 102 -21.71 -17.23 6.45
CA ALA A 102 -22.64 -17.04 5.34
C ALA A 102 -23.53 -18.28 5.11
N ALA A 103 -22.95 -19.48 5.13
CA ALA A 103 -23.67 -20.74 4.93
C ALA A 103 -24.62 -21.09 6.08
N LEU A 104 -24.21 -20.84 7.33
CA LEU A 104 -25.08 -21.01 8.50
C LEU A 104 -26.29 -20.06 8.45
N GLY A 105 -26.08 -18.82 8.01
CA GLY A 105 -27.15 -17.84 7.80
C GLY A 105 -28.15 -18.30 6.74
N LYS A 106 -27.67 -18.86 5.62
CA LYS A 106 -28.51 -19.47 4.58
C LYS A 106 -29.33 -20.66 5.08
N GLN A 107 -28.84 -21.40 6.08
CA GLN A 107 -29.54 -22.52 6.71
C GLN A 107 -30.43 -22.10 7.90
N GLY A 108 -30.48 -20.82 8.26
CA GLY A 108 -31.23 -20.34 9.43
C GLY A 108 -30.64 -20.73 10.79
N LYS A 109 -29.39 -21.21 10.84
CA LYS A 109 -28.71 -21.66 12.06
C LYS A 109 -28.07 -20.48 12.80
N HIS A 110 -28.89 -19.59 13.33
CA HIS A 110 -28.44 -18.30 13.86
C HIS A 110 -27.56 -18.40 15.11
N ASP A 111 -27.80 -19.40 15.96
CA ASP A 111 -27.06 -19.57 17.22
C ASP A 111 -25.59 -19.95 17.00
N GLU A 112 -25.25 -20.44 15.81
CA GLU A 112 -23.90 -20.86 15.45
C GLU A 112 -23.10 -19.76 14.71
N LEU A 113 -23.72 -18.63 14.38
CA LEU A 113 -23.11 -17.58 13.53
C LEU A 113 -22.01 -16.78 14.21
N LEU A 114 -22.17 -16.53 15.52
CA LEU A 114 -21.41 -15.50 16.19
C LEU A 114 -19.90 -15.81 16.21
N VAL A 115 -19.54 -17.06 16.48
CA VAL A 115 -18.13 -17.49 16.55
C VAL A 115 -17.40 -17.29 15.21
N PRO A 116 -17.86 -17.83 14.07
CA PRO A 116 -17.20 -17.61 12.78
C PRO A 116 -17.24 -16.15 12.32
N LEU A 117 -18.32 -15.40 12.60
CA LEU A 117 -18.36 -13.96 12.31
C LEU A 117 -17.30 -13.20 13.09
N HIS A 118 -17.18 -13.47 14.39
CA HIS A 118 -16.24 -12.79 15.26
C HIS A 118 -14.78 -13.08 14.87
N LEU A 119 -14.48 -14.32 14.49
CA LEU A 119 -13.17 -14.69 13.95
C LEU A 119 -12.85 -13.93 12.66
N ALA A 120 -13.77 -13.94 11.69
CA ALA A 120 -13.57 -13.30 10.39
C ALA A 120 -13.42 -11.78 10.52
N VAL A 121 -14.35 -11.10 11.21
CA VAL A 121 -14.34 -9.65 11.38
C VAL A 121 -13.20 -9.17 12.26
N GLY A 122 -12.87 -9.89 13.33
CA GLY A 122 -11.72 -9.57 14.16
C GLY A 122 -10.41 -9.65 13.37
N GLY A 123 -10.22 -10.68 12.53
CA GLY A 123 -8.99 -10.84 11.76
C GLY A 123 -8.83 -9.89 10.56
N ASP A 124 -9.91 -9.57 9.85
CA ASP A 124 -9.89 -8.70 8.67
C ASP A 124 -11.10 -7.74 8.64
N PHE A 125 -11.12 -6.80 9.58
CA PHE A 125 -12.22 -5.85 9.75
C PHE A 125 -12.51 -5.03 8.48
N GLY A 126 -11.45 -4.55 7.81
CA GLY A 126 -11.59 -3.77 6.57
C GLY A 126 -12.29 -4.50 5.43
N LYS A 127 -12.32 -5.84 5.46
CA LYS A 127 -13.04 -6.69 4.51
C LYS A 127 -14.45 -7.01 4.99
N TRP A 128 -14.54 -7.48 6.24
CA TRP A 128 -15.72 -8.20 6.74
C TRP A 128 -16.61 -7.42 7.70
N GLY A 129 -16.10 -6.34 8.32
CA GLY A 129 -16.87 -5.53 9.27
C GLY A 129 -18.18 -5.05 8.66
N GLN A 130 -18.10 -4.22 7.62
CA GLN A 130 -19.29 -3.73 6.92
C GLN A 130 -20.06 -4.84 6.21
N ALA A 131 -19.35 -5.77 5.55
CA ALA A 131 -19.98 -6.85 4.81
C ALA A 131 -20.88 -7.73 5.71
N SER A 132 -20.52 -7.91 6.98
CA SER A 132 -21.33 -8.66 7.96
C SER A 132 -22.69 -8.01 8.24
N LEU A 133 -22.84 -6.71 7.99
CA LEU A 133 -24.09 -5.97 8.18
C LEU A 133 -24.96 -5.93 6.91
N GLU A 134 -24.33 -6.11 5.74
CA GLU A 134 -24.98 -5.95 4.43
C GLU A 134 -25.32 -7.29 3.77
N LEU A 135 -24.67 -8.39 4.19
CA LEU A 135 -24.85 -9.71 3.57
C LEU A 135 -26.32 -10.18 3.68
N PRO A 136 -27.03 -10.41 2.56
CA PRO A 136 -28.44 -10.79 2.60
C PRO A 136 -28.73 -12.05 3.43
N ALA A 137 -27.81 -13.01 3.44
CA ALA A 137 -27.91 -14.24 4.23
C ALA A 137 -27.95 -14.03 5.75
N LEU A 138 -27.52 -12.85 6.24
CA LEU A 138 -27.50 -12.52 7.66
C LEU A 138 -28.68 -11.65 8.09
N ARG A 139 -29.59 -11.27 7.17
CA ARG A 139 -30.72 -10.38 7.51
C ARG A 139 -31.58 -10.91 8.65
N SER A 140 -31.91 -12.21 8.63
CA SER A 140 -32.71 -12.85 9.68
C SER A 140 -31.97 -12.90 11.02
N PHE A 141 -30.68 -13.22 11.02
CA PHE A 141 -29.83 -13.12 12.21
C PHE A 141 -29.79 -11.70 12.76
N LEU A 142 -29.56 -10.70 11.91
CA LEU A 142 -29.46 -9.29 12.30
C LEU A 142 -30.78 -8.72 12.83
N ALA A 143 -31.91 -9.40 12.65
CA ALA A 143 -33.19 -9.05 13.27
C ALA A 143 -33.34 -9.59 14.71
N THR A 144 -32.55 -10.60 15.10
CA THR A 144 -32.52 -11.15 16.46
C THR A 144 -31.85 -10.19 17.44
N GLN A 145 -32.04 -10.42 18.75
CA GLN A 145 -31.37 -9.63 19.79
C GLN A 145 -29.84 -9.74 19.74
N THR A 146 -29.30 -10.95 19.53
CA THR A 146 -27.86 -11.19 19.32
C THR A 146 -27.36 -10.48 18.07
N GLY A 147 -28.15 -10.45 17.00
CA GLY A 147 -27.83 -9.69 15.78
C GLY A 147 -27.81 -8.18 15.98
N GLN A 148 -28.69 -7.62 16.81
CA GLN A 148 -28.61 -6.20 17.19
C GLN A 148 -27.37 -5.91 18.04
N ALA A 149 -26.99 -6.82 18.94
CA ALA A 149 -25.76 -6.72 19.70
C ALA A 149 -24.52 -6.75 18.78
N TRP A 150 -24.52 -7.62 17.77
CA TRP A 150 -23.50 -7.66 16.73
C TRP A 150 -23.38 -6.34 15.96
N ARG A 151 -24.50 -5.71 15.55
CA ARG A 151 -24.48 -4.39 14.88
C ARG A 151 -23.78 -3.32 15.73
N ARG A 152 -24.12 -3.24 17.01
CA ARG A 152 -23.48 -2.29 17.94
C ARG A 152 -21.98 -2.57 18.07
N ARG A 153 -21.61 -3.84 18.19
CA ARG A 153 -20.21 -4.26 18.26
C ARG A 153 -19.43 -3.82 17.02
N VAL A 154 -19.91 -4.12 15.81
CA VAL A 154 -19.26 -3.71 14.55
C VAL A 154 -19.10 -2.18 14.44
N GLU A 155 -20.07 -1.40 14.91
CA GLU A 155 -19.93 0.07 14.92
C GLU A 155 -18.85 0.55 15.90
N GLN A 156 -18.77 -0.08 17.08
CA GLN A 156 -17.71 0.20 18.06
C GLN A 156 -16.32 -0.23 17.53
N ASP A 157 -16.21 -1.40 16.90
CA ASP A 157 -14.97 -1.84 16.26
C ASP A 157 -14.55 -0.90 15.13
N ARG A 158 -15.50 -0.29 14.42
CA ARG A 158 -15.17 0.66 13.35
C ARG A 158 -14.37 1.83 13.88
N SER A 159 -14.76 2.44 15.00
CA SER A 159 -14.01 3.57 15.55
C SER A 159 -12.60 3.17 15.99
N LEU A 160 -12.46 1.99 16.63
CA LEU A 160 -11.17 1.43 17.02
C LEU A 160 -10.28 1.14 15.80
N TYR A 161 -10.84 0.54 14.75
CA TYR A 161 -10.13 0.26 13.51
C TYR A 161 -9.63 1.54 12.84
N LEU A 162 -10.48 2.58 12.75
CA LEU A 162 -10.08 3.85 12.14
C LEU A 162 -9.02 4.57 12.98
N ALA A 163 -9.09 4.49 14.31
CA ALA A 163 -8.06 5.01 15.19
C ALA A 163 -6.71 4.30 14.96
N ALA A 164 -6.72 2.97 14.87
CA ALA A 164 -5.53 2.17 14.56
C ALA A 164 -4.94 2.57 13.19
N LEU A 165 -5.75 2.69 12.15
CA LEU A 165 -5.29 3.11 10.82
C LEU A 165 -4.72 4.54 10.77
N ALA A 166 -5.22 5.45 11.61
CA ALA A 166 -4.73 6.82 11.67
C ALA A 166 -3.28 6.92 12.19
N GLN A 167 -2.88 5.96 13.02
CA GLN A 167 -1.54 5.91 13.65
C GLN A 167 -0.63 4.85 13.03
N ALA A 168 -1.17 4.00 12.15
CA ALA A 168 -0.44 2.86 11.62
C ALA A 168 0.70 3.25 10.68
N VAL A 169 1.75 2.43 10.71
CA VAL A 169 2.79 2.40 9.67
C VAL A 169 2.26 1.58 8.51
N VAL A 170 2.25 2.15 7.31
CA VAL A 170 1.83 1.40 6.13
C VAL A 170 3.05 0.82 5.43
N VAL A 171 3.07 -0.50 5.28
CA VAL A 171 4.17 -1.26 4.70
C VAL A 171 3.71 -2.07 3.49
N THR A 172 4.67 -2.46 2.67
CA THR A 172 4.52 -3.51 1.66
C THR A 172 5.02 -4.83 2.25
N ALA A 173 4.25 -5.90 2.06
CA ALA A 173 4.69 -7.26 2.37
C ALA A 173 4.06 -8.25 1.41
N VAL A 174 4.85 -9.16 0.84
CA VAL A 174 4.38 -10.20 -0.09
C VAL A 174 3.53 -9.61 -1.22
N GLY A 175 3.88 -8.40 -1.68
CA GLY A 175 3.18 -7.63 -2.72
C GLY A 175 1.77 -7.13 -2.39
N ASP A 176 1.39 -7.00 -1.11
CA ASP A 176 0.18 -6.30 -0.67
C ASP A 176 0.54 -5.17 0.32
N LEU A 177 -0.41 -4.27 0.57
CA LEU A 177 -0.29 -3.21 1.58
C LEU A 177 -0.92 -3.64 2.89
N TYR A 178 -0.20 -3.38 3.98
CA TYR A 178 -0.64 -3.62 5.35
C TYR A 178 -0.40 -2.39 6.21
N ALA A 179 -1.29 -2.16 7.17
CA ALA A 179 -1.12 -1.18 8.23
C ALA A 179 -0.69 -1.93 9.50
N PHE A 180 0.43 -1.54 10.09
CA PHE A 180 0.86 -2.00 11.40
C PHE A 180 0.50 -0.97 12.46
N ASP A 181 -0.36 -1.35 13.40
CA ASP A 181 -0.65 -0.58 14.60
C ASP A 181 0.45 -0.83 15.65
N PRO A 182 1.32 0.17 15.93
CA PRO A 182 2.40 0.01 16.89
C PRO A 182 1.93 -0.06 18.35
N GLU A 183 0.73 0.45 18.68
CA GLU A 183 0.21 0.39 20.05
C GLU A 183 -0.35 -0.99 20.37
N ALA A 184 -1.13 -1.57 19.46
CA ALA A 184 -1.70 -2.90 19.64
C ALA A 184 -0.75 -4.04 19.19
N ALA A 185 0.34 -3.72 18.49
CA ALA A 185 1.19 -4.67 17.78
C ALA A 185 0.37 -5.60 16.85
N ARG A 186 -0.50 -5.00 16.04
CA ARG A 186 -1.42 -5.71 15.15
C ARG A 186 -1.28 -5.28 13.70
N TRP A 187 -1.45 -6.24 12.82
CA TRP A 187 -1.47 -6.05 11.38
C TRP A 187 -2.91 -5.95 10.90
N HIS A 188 -3.15 -4.98 10.02
CA HIS A 188 -4.40 -4.77 9.32
C HIS A 188 -4.17 -4.84 7.80
N ARG A 189 -4.84 -5.75 7.12
CA ARG A 189 -4.72 -5.90 5.67
C ARG A 189 -5.49 -4.79 4.93
N LEU A 190 -4.75 -3.95 4.20
CA LEU A 190 -5.34 -2.87 3.42
C LEU A 190 -5.74 -3.34 2.01
N THR A 191 -4.85 -4.05 1.31
CA THR A 191 -5.13 -4.54 -0.04
C THR A 191 -5.23 -6.05 -0.12
N ARG A 192 -5.98 -6.54 -1.11
CA ARG A 192 -6.24 -7.97 -1.34
C ARG A 192 -5.94 -8.31 -2.80
N THR A 193 -4.76 -7.88 -3.25
CA THR A 193 -4.30 -8.08 -4.64
C THR A 193 -3.60 -9.41 -4.83
N TYR A 194 -3.30 -10.12 -3.75
CA TYR A 194 -2.59 -11.40 -3.76
C TYR A 194 -1.17 -11.27 -4.29
N GLY A 195 -0.46 -10.25 -3.80
CA GLY A 195 0.94 -10.03 -4.10
C GLY A 195 1.23 -9.32 -5.41
N LEU A 196 0.33 -8.43 -5.82
CA LEU A 196 0.40 -7.79 -7.12
C LEU A 196 0.53 -6.27 -7.03
N VAL A 197 0.59 -5.66 -5.84
CA VAL A 197 0.94 -4.24 -5.68
C VAL A 197 2.38 -4.04 -6.12
N ILE A 198 2.60 -3.10 -7.04
CA ILE A 198 3.93 -2.78 -7.58
C ILE A 198 4.45 -1.43 -7.13
N GLY A 199 3.57 -0.51 -6.74
CA GLY A 199 3.93 0.81 -6.23
C GLY A 199 2.73 1.49 -5.60
N ALA A 200 2.99 2.40 -4.66
CA ALA A 200 1.94 3.15 -3.98
C ALA A 200 2.42 4.58 -3.65
N LEU A 201 1.47 5.51 -3.56
CA LEU A 201 1.70 6.90 -3.21
C LEU A 201 0.73 7.29 -2.10
N ARG A 202 1.27 7.72 -0.94
CA ARG A 202 0.47 8.29 0.14
C ARG A 202 0.05 9.71 -0.24
N VAL A 203 -1.21 10.04 0.05
CA VAL A 203 -1.80 11.37 -0.18
C VAL A 203 -2.28 11.92 1.16
N PRO A 204 -1.39 12.59 1.93
CA PRO A 204 -1.70 13.00 3.30
C PRO A 204 -2.92 13.90 3.41
N ALA A 205 -3.09 14.84 2.46
CA ALA A 205 -4.19 15.80 2.48
C ALA A 205 -5.60 15.17 2.47
N THR A 206 -5.73 13.90 2.07
CA THR A 206 -7.01 13.18 2.03
C THR A 206 -6.99 11.87 2.82
N ASN A 207 -5.90 11.56 3.53
CA ASN A 207 -5.70 10.27 4.19
C ASN A 207 -5.96 9.07 3.25
N ARG A 208 -5.50 9.19 2.01
CA ARG A 208 -5.63 8.14 0.98
C ARG A 208 -4.26 7.58 0.60
N ILE A 209 -4.24 6.34 0.15
CA ILE A 209 -3.11 5.73 -0.56
C ILE A 209 -3.60 5.31 -1.93
N VAL A 210 -2.89 5.74 -2.95
CA VAL A 210 -3.11 5.29 -4.32
C VAL A 210 -2.12 4.19 -4.59
N TYR A 211 -2.57 3.03 -5.06
CA TYR A 211 -1.68 1.93 -5.38
C TYR A 211 -1.89 1.45 -6.81
N VAL A 212 -0.82 1.02 -7.44
CA VAL A 212 -0.85 0.35 -8.74
C VAL A 212 -0.62 -1.12 -8.52
N THR A 213 -1.41 -1.93 -9.22
CA THR A 213 -1.36 -3.38 -9.14
C THR A 213 -1.38 -4.02 -10.51
N ARG A 214 -0.75 -5.19 -10.65
CA ARG A 214 -0.84 -6.02 -11.85
C ARG A 214 -2.01 -6.98 -11.72
N GLN A 215 -3.10 -6.76 -12.43
CA GLN A 215 -4.21 -7.71 -12.49
C GLN A 215 -3.93 -8.82 -13.52
N ARG A 216 -4.33 -10.05 -13.18
CA ARG A 216 -4.40 -11.15 -14.15
C ARG A 216 -5.56 -10.88 -15.11
N ALA A 217 -5.30 -10.83 -16.40
CA ALA A 217 -6.36 -10.80 -17.41
C ALA A 217 -7.04 -12.18 -17.51
N LYS A 218 -8.16 -12.24 -18.25
CA LYS A 218 -8.80 -13.51 -18.62
C LYS A 218 -7.84 -14.44 -19.37
N LEU A 219 -6.92 -13.87 -20.16
CA LEU A 219 -5.89 -14.63 -20.86
C LEU A 219 -4.67 -14.82 -19.94
N PRO A 220 -4.17 -16.06 -19.77
CA PRO A 220 -3.19 -16.40 -18.73
C PRO A 220 -1.83 -15.69 -18.86
N LYS A 221 -1.50 -15.14 -20.03
CA LYS A 221 -0.24 -14.43 -20.30
C LYS A 221 -0.33 -12.91 -20.21
N GLU A 222 -1.53 -12.33 -20.15
CA GLU A 222 -1.69 -10.88 -20.16
C GLU A 222 -1.83 -10.35 -18.72
N ARG A 223 -0.88 -9.52 -18.30
CA ARG A 223 -0.97 -8.75 -17.05
C ARG A 223 -1.35 -7.32 -17.37
N ARG A 224 -2.38 -6.81 -16.71
CA ARG A 224 -2.84 -5.43 -16.87
C ARG A 224 -2.50 -4.60 -15.66
N LEU A 225 -2.16 -3.34 -15.86
CA LEU A 225 -2.03 -2.39 -14.76
C LEU A 225 -3.42 -1.89 -14.37
N ALA A 226 -3.65 -1.82 -13.08
CA ALA A 226 -4.84 -1.23 -12.49
C ALA A 226 -4.44 -0.31 -11.35
N VAL A 227 -5.25 0.71 -11.10
CA VAL A 227 -5.07 1.63 -9.96
C VAL A 227 -6.20 1.43 -8.97
N GLY A 228 -5.88 1.28 -7.70
CA GLY A 228 -6.84 1.28 -6.60
C GLY A 228 -6.54 2.37 -5.58
N ILE A 229 -7.50 2.60 -4.69
CA ILE A 229 -7.40 3.56 -3.60
C ILE A 229 -7.69 2.84 -2.28
N VAL A 230 -6.84 3.08 -1.28
CA VAL A 230 -7.13 2.82 0.13
C VAL A 230 -7.49 4.16 0.77
N ASP A 231 -8.69 4.27 1.31
CA ASP A 231 -9.15 5.39 2.11
C ASP A 231 -8.97 5.03 3.58
N LEU A 232 -7.92 5.57 4.21
CA LEU A 232 -7.56 5.28 5.60
C LEU A 232 -8.57 5.90 6.58
N ALA A 233 -9.12 7.08 6.23
CA ALA A 233 -10.11 7.76 7.07
C ALA A 233 -11.45 7.00 7.13
N ARG A 234 -11.79 6.26 6.06
CA ARG A 234 -12.98 5.40 6.02
C ARG A 234 -12.67 3.93 6.29
N GLY A 235 -11.39 3.54 6.35
CA GLY A 235 -10.96 2.16 6.50
C GLY A 235 -11.41 1.27 5.34
N ARG A 236 -11.55 1.84 4.14
CA ARG A 236 -12.10 1.15 2.95
C ARG A 236 -11.07 1.09 1.84
N THR A 237 -11.09 0.00 1.09
CA THR A 237 -10.27 -0.16 -0.11
C THR A 237 -11.17 -0.33 -1.31
N ALA A 238 -11.04 0.59 -2.27
CA ALA A 238 -11.72 0.49 -3.54
C ALA A 238 -11.13 -0.63 -4.40
N ARG A 239 -11.99 -1.28 -5.19
CA ARG A 239 -11.55 -2.26 -6.18
C ARG A 239 -10.67 -1.54 -7.21
N PRO A 240 -9.49 -2.10 -7.58
CA PRO A 240 -8.65 -1.45 -8.58
C PRO A 240 -9.34 -1.39 -9.94
N VAL A 241 -9.27 -0.22 -10.59
CA VAL A 241 -9.78 0.06 -11.94
C VAL A 241 -8.68 -0.22 -12.96
N ASP A 242 -9.01 -1.05 -13.95
CA ASP A 242 -8.11 -1.41 -15.05
C ASP A 242 -7.79 -0.17 -15.91
N LEU A 243 -6.50 0.14 -16.07
CA LEU A 243 -6.04 1.28 -16.87
C LEU A 243 -6.30 1.08 -18.38
N THR A 244 -6.62 -0.12 -18.84
CA THR A 244 -7.07 -0.33 -20.23
C THR A 244 -8.55 0.02 -20.43
N SER A 245 -9.38 -0.13 -19.38
CA SER A 245 -10.83 0.05 -19.48
C SER A 245 -11.28 1.52 -19.58
N GLY A 246 -10.48 2.44 -19.06
CA GLY A 246 -10.75 3.88 -19.11
C GLY A 246 -10.35 4.58 -20.41
N GLY A 247 -10.00 3.84 -21.47
CA GLY A 247 -9.45 4.42 -22.71
C GLY A 247 -8.01 4.94 -22.58
N LEU A 248 -7.39 4.74 -21.41
CA LEU A 248 -6.01 5.12 -21.08
C LEU A 248 -4.97 4.28 -21.84
N ALA A 249 -5.31 3.02 -22.17
CA ALA A 249 -4.47 2.15 -22.98
C ALA A 249 -5.30 1.45 -24.07
N SER A 250 -4.76 1.38 -25.29
CA SER A 250 -5.41 0.72 -26.41
C SER A 250 -5.55 -0.80 -26.17
N PRO A 251 -6.67 -1.43 -26.57
CA PRO A 251 -6.80 -2.88 -26.58
C PRO A 251 -5.64 -3.52 -27.35
N GLY A 252 -4.92 -4.46 -26.73
CA GLY A 252 -3.81 -5.19 -27.36
C GLY A 252 -2.40 -4.65 -27.06
N LEU A 253 -2.27 -3.41 -26.59
CA LEU A 253 -1.13 -3.04 -25.76
C LEU A 253 -1.59 -3.22 -24.32
N ALA A 254 -1.21 -4.34 -23.70
CA ALA A 254 -1.12 -4.36 -22.25
C ALA A 254 -0.42 -3.05 -21.85
N ALA A 255 -0.97 -2.31 -20.90
CA ALA A 255 -0.40 -1.04 -20.45
C ALA A 255 1.00 -1.29 -19.85
N ILE A 256 1.98 -1.51 -20.72
CA ILE A 256 3.41 -1.70 -20.47
C ILE A 256 4.05 -0.31 -20.63
N GLY A 257 3.33 0.74 -20.25
CA GLY A 257 3.82 2.11 -20.26
C GLY A 257 4.20 2.54 -18.85
N PRO A 258 5.12 3.51 -18.70
CA PRO A 258 5.28 4.15 -17.42
C PRO A 258 3.94 4.76 -16.98
N VAL A 259 3.53 4.48 -15.75
CA VAL A 259 2.35 5.10 -15.12
C VAL A 259 2.84 6.16 -14.17
N THR A 260 2.28 7.36 -14.27
CA THR A 260 2.57 8.44 -13.33
C THR A 260 1.36 8.67 -12.43
N ILE A 261 1.56 8.67 -11.12
CA ILE A 261 0.54 9.02 -10.13
C ILE A 261 0.95 10.34 -9.50
N SER A 262 0.06 11.32 -9.51
CA SER A 262 0.27 12.60 -8.84
C SER A 262 -0.98 12.99 -8.06
N TYR A 263 -0.84 13.97 -7.17
CA TYR A 263 -1.98 14.49 -6.42
C TYR A 263 -2.05 16.01 -6.55
N ALA A 264 -3.23 16.51 -6.94
CA ALA A 264 -3.51 17.93 -6.99
C ALA A 264 -4.24 18.38 -5.71
N GLN A 265 -3.74 19.46 -5.08
CA GLN A 265 -4.41 20.07 -3.92
C GLN A 265 -5.35 21.23 -4.29
N LYS A 266 -5.05 21.99 -5.33
CA LYS A 266 -5.74 23.26 -5.64
C LYS A 266 -6.68 23.15 -6.83
N ALA A 267 -6.12 23.08 -8.04
CA ALA A 267 -6.90 22.97 -9.27
C ALA A 267 -7.26 21.50 -9.52
N ASN A 268 -8.56 21.20 -9.64
CA ASN A 268 -9.09 19.84 -9.79
C ASN A 268 -8.53 18.87 -8.74
N PRO A 269 -8.82 19.11 -7.45
CA PRO A 269 -8.23 18.32 -6.38
C PRO A 269 -8.54 16.84 -6.57
N GLY A 270 -7.57 15.99 -6.25
CA GLY A 270 -7.70 14.55 -6.41
C GLY A 270 -6.45 13.88 -6.95
N VAL A 271 -6.59 12.57 -7.14
CA VAL A 271 -5.53 11.68 -7.63
C VAL A 271 -5.54 11.68 -9.14
N TRP A 272 -4.40 11.94 -9.75
CA TRP A 272 -4.25 12.00 -11.20
C TRP A 272 -3.31 10.91 -11.69
N ILE A 273 -3.73 10.22 -12.74
CA ILE A 273 -3.01 9.10 -13.36
C ILE A 273 -2.68 9.49 -14.79
N GLY A 274 -1.38 9.57 -15.08
CA GLY A 274 -0.83 9.82 -16.40
C GLY A 274 -0.38 8.52 -17.04
N ALA A 275 -0.80 8.28 -18.28
CA ALA A 275 -0.27 7.19 -19.10
C ALA A 275 0.11 7.71 -20.50
N PRO A 276 1.11 7.09 -21.15
CA PRO A 276 1.49 7.46 -22.51
C PRO A 276 0.34 7.19 -23.49
N VAL A 277 -0.01 8.19 -24.30
CA VAL A 277 -0.96 8.01 -25.39
C VAL A 277 -0.23 7.44 -26.60
N LYS A 278 -0.84 6.48 -27.29
CA LYS A 278 -0.36 6.03 -28.60
C LYS A 278 -0.38 7.25 -29.53
N ARG A 279 0.79 7.73 -29.95
CA ARG A 279 0.84 8.71 -31.04
C ARG A 279 0.16 8.08 -32.25
N SER A 280 -0.66 8.88 -32.96
CA SER A 280 -1.01 8.56 -34.36
C SER A 280 0.26 8.09 -35.08
N PRO A 281 0.18 7.06 -35.94
CA PRO A 281 1.34 6.47 -36.60
C PRO A 281 2.23 7.60 -37.10
N ALA A 282 3.45 7.66 -36.55
CA ALA A 282 4.40 8.69 -36.89
C ALA A 282 4.58 8.64 -38.40
N VAL A 283 4.46 9.79 -39.07
CA VAL A 283 4.99 9.96 -40.42
C VAL A 283 6.45 9.49 -40.35
N ALA A 284 6.75 8.40 -41.05
CA ALA A 284 8.05 7.75 -41.00
C ALA A 284 9.14 8.77 -41.35
N GLY A 285 10.11 8.99 -40.44
CA GLY A 285 11.27 9.84 -40.73
C GLY A 285 11.85 10.70 -39.60
N SER A 286 11.26 10.75 -38.40
CA SER A 286 11.76 11.63 -37.31
C SER A 286 12.36 10.84 -36.14
N LEU A 287 13.65 10.51 -36.26
CA LEU A 287 14.51 9.96 -35.19
C LEU A 287 15.02 11.09 -34.29
N HIS A 288 14.25 11.52 -33.30
CA HIS A 288 14.75 12.40 -32.22
C HIS A 288 14.51 11.74 -30.86
N LEU A 289 15.61 11.31 -30.23
CA LEU A 289 15.71 10.56 -28.97
C LEU A 289 15.34 11.35 -27.69
N GLY A 290 14.86 12.59 -27.80
CA GLY A 290 14.53 13.45 -26.65
C GLY A 290 13.08 13.94 -26.55
N ARG A 291 12.15 13.45 -27.39
CA ARG A 291 10.80 14.02 -27.43
C ARG A 291 9.91 13.51 -26.28
N SER A 292 9.65 14.41 -25.32
CA SER A 292 8.62 14.31 -24.27
C SER A 292 7.39 13.52 -24.75
N ARG A 293 7.15 12.38 -24.11
CA ARG A 293 5.96 11.55 -24.36
C ARG A 293 4.74 12.32 -23.87
N THR A 294 3.77 12.55 -24.76
CA THR A 294 2.50 13.18 -24.36
C THR A 294 1.74 12.20 -23.47
N LEU A 295 1.51 12.60 -22.21
CA LEU A 295 0.69 11.85 -21.26
C LEU A 295 -0.77 12.26 -21.40
N ALA A 296 -1.68 11.28 -21.38
CA ALA A 296 -3.09 11.54 -21.08
C ALA A 296 -3.29 11.43 -19.58
N TRP A 297 -3.84 12.49 -18.99
CA TRP A 297 -4.15 12.54 -17.58
C TRP A 297 -5.60 12.16 -17.33
N HIS A 298 -5.83 11.33 -16.32
CA HIS A 298 -7.15 10.99 -15.81
C HIS A 298 -7.19 11.31 -14.33
N ARG A 299 -8.31 11.80 -13.83
CA ARG A 299 -8.57 11.99 -12.40
C ARG A 299 -9.36 10.79 -11.89
N VAL A 300 -9.04 10.34 -10.68
CA VAL A 300 -9.90 9.42 -9.94
C VAL A 300 -10.98 10.24 -9.21
N ASP A 301 -12.25 10.01 -9.52
CA ASP A 301 -13.38 10.66 -8.84
C ASP A 301 -13.69 10.00 -7.48
N ASP A 302 -14.72 10.48 -6.79
CA ASP A 302 -15.10 9.98 -5.45
C ASP A 302 -15.74 8.59 -5.51
N GLU A 303 -16.28 8.20 -6.66
CA GLU A 303 -16.73 6.83 -6.95
C GLU A 303 -15.58 5.89 -7.35
N ASN A 304 -14.34 6.38 -7.32
CA ASN A 304 -13.13 5.68 -7.75
C ASN A 304 -13.10 5.31 -9.24
N LYS A 305 -13.81 6.04 -10.10
CA LYS A 305 -13.74 5.90 -11.56
C LYS A 305 -12.70 6.84 -12.15
N LEU A 306 -12.18 6.46 -13.31
CA LEU A 306 -11.22 7.26 -14.07
C LEU A 306 -11.97 8.20 -15.01
N VAL A 307 -11.78 9.50 -14.80
CA VAL A 307 -12.36 10.56 -15.63
C VAL A 307 -11.23 11.25 -16.40
N ALA A 308 -11.29 11.22 -17.73
CA ALA A 308 -10.31 11.88 -18.58
C ALA A 308 -10.26 13.39 -18.29
N LEU A 309 -9.05 13.93 -18.15
CA LEU A 309 -8.83 15.37 -18.06
C LEU A 309 -8.65 15.96 -19.47
N PRO A 310 -8.90 17.27 -19.66
CA PRO A 310 -8.71 17.93 -20.95
C PRO A 310 -7.32 17.67 -21.56
N PRO A 311 -7.19 17.58 -22.90
CA PRO A 311 -5.90 17.49 -23.54
C PRO A 311 -4.96 18.63 -23.11
N LYS A 312 -3.65 18.35 -23.06
CA LYS A 312 -2.61 19.31 -22.65
C LYS A 312 -2.72 19.80 -21.19
N THR A 313 -3.50 19.12 -20.34
CA THR A 313 -3.46 19.40 -18.89
C THR A 313 -2.05 19.20 -18.36
N VAL A 314 -1.51 20.23 -17.69
CA VAL A 314 -0.18 20.18 -17.05
C VAL A 314 -0.27 19.36 -15.78
N ARG A 315 0.75 18.54 -15.50
CA ARG A 315 0.83 17.77 -14.25
C ARG A 315 0.71 18.71 -13.04
N PRO A 316 -0.01 18.31 -11.98
CA PRO A 316 -0.03 19.05 -10.73
C PRO A 316 1.38 19.24 -10.15
N SER A 317 1.60 20.33 -9.44
CA SER A 317 2.79 20.50 -8.61
C SER A 317 2.71 19.61 -7.35
N GLY A 318 3.87 19.26 -6.80
CA GLY A 318 3.99 18.38 -5.65
C GLY A 318 4.56 17.01 -6.02
N PRO A 319 4.61 16.06 -5.07
CA PRO A 319 5.23 14.77 -5.30
C PRO A 319 4.45 13.93 -6.30
N TRP A 320 5.16 13.13 -7.10
CA TRP A 320 4.56 12.15 -7.99
C TRP A 320 5.34 10.83 -7.97
N LEU A 321 4.62 9.74 -8.15
CA LEU A 321 5.17 8.41 -8.31
C LEU A 321 5.24 8.09 -9.79
N GLU A 322 6.41 7.68 -10.26
CA GLU A 322 6.60 7.12 -11.60
C GLU A 322 6.82 5.62 -11.47
N ILE A 323 6.05 4.84 -12.24
CA ILE A 323 6.14 3.40 -12.26
C ILE A 323 6.50 2.97 -13.67
N ALA A 324 7.74 2.56 -13.89
CA ALA A 324 8.20 2.01 -15.15
C ALA A 324 7.48 0.70 -15.50
N ALA A 325 7.46 0.41 -16.79
CA ALA A 325 6.75 -0.75 -17.31
C ALA A 325 7.44 -2.09 -16.99
N THR A 326 8.77 -2.07 -16.91
CA THR A 326 9.62 -3.24 -16.72
C THR A 326 9.52 -3.75 -15.28
N GLN A 327 9.88 -5.02 -15.08
CA GLN A 327 9.89 -5.66 -13.76
C GLN A 327 11.24 -5.55 -13.04
N ALA A 328 12.19 -4.78 -13.60
CA ALA A 328 13.49 -4.60 -12.97
C ALA A 328 13.36 -3.88 -11.62
N ALA A 329 14.25 -4.21 -10.68
CA ALA A 329 14.44 -3.39 -9.48
C ALA A 329 14.65 -1.92 -9.88
N GLY A 330 14.00 -0.99 -9.19
CA GLY A 330 13.99 0.44 -9.59
C GLY A 330 12.85 0.83 -10.56
N ALA A 331 11.89 -0.06 -10.82
CA ALA A 331 10.71 0.28 -11.63
C ALA A 331 9.75 1.27 -10.95
N VAL A 332 9.99 1.73 -9.73
CA VAL A 332 9.17 2.73 -9.05
C VAL A 332 10.05 3.82 -8.49
N ARG A 333 9.82 5.06 -8.91
CA ARG A 333 10.55 6.24 -8.45
C ARG A 333 9.57 7.26 -7.88
N LEU A 334 9.80 7.66 -6.63
CA LEU A 334 9.16 8.84 -6.08
C LEU A 334 9.97 10.07 -6.50
N HIS A 335 9.27 11.09 -6.98
CA HIS A 335 9.81 12.42 -7.21
C HIS A 335 9.17 13.35 -6.19
N GLY A 336 9.96 13.88 -5.27
CA GLY A 336 9.48 14.58 -4.06
C GLY A 336 9.69 16.09 -4.07
N LEU A 337 10.48 16.60 -5.00
CA LEU A 337 10.87 18.01 -5.06
C LEU A 337 9.85 18.88 -5.82
N PRO A 338 9.71 20.18 -5.47
CA PRO A 338 10.42 20.89 -4.40
C PRO A 338 9.82 20.64 -3.00
N LEU A 339 10.68 20.66 -1.98
CA LEU A 339 10.28 20.61 -0.58
C LEU A 339 10.06 22.01 -0.01
N ALA A 340 8.93 22.21 0.67
CA ALA A 340 8.60 23.49 1.27
C ALA A 340 9.68 23.90 2.30
N ASN A 341 10.17 25.14 2.19
CA ASN A 341 11.21 25.74 3.05
C ASN A 341 12.57 25.02 3.01
N VAL A 342 12.86 24.24 1.97
CA VAL A 342 14.18 23.64 1.73
C VAL A 342 14.69 24.11 0.37
N THR A 343 15.88 24.68 0.33
CA THR A 343 16.56 25.05 -0.92
C THR A 343 17.89 24.32 -1.03
N ALA A 344 18.29 23.96 -2.25
CA ALA A 344 19.55 23.32 -2.54
C ALA A 344 19.89 23.47 -4.03
N ASP A 345 21.12 23.14 -4.38
CA ASP A 345 21.63 22.97 -5.74
C ASP A 345 21.29 21.58 -6.28
N TRP A 346 19.99 21.25 -6.31
CA TRP A 346 19.53 19.94 -6.80
C TRP A 346 19.99 19.70 -8.24
N ASP A 347 20.69 18.59 -8.46
CA ASP A 347 21.01 18.11 -9.81
C ASP A 347 19.76 17.58 -10.54
N GLU A 348 19.94 17.09 -11.76
CA GLU A 348 18.84 16.53 -12.57
C GLU A 348 18.20 15.27 -11.97
N HIS A 349 18.88 14.62 -11.03
CA HIS A 349 18.41 13.44 -10.33
C HIS A 349 17.75 13.78 -8.98
N GLY A 350 17.90 15.02 -8.51
CA GLY A 350 17.41 15.49 -7.22
C GLY A 350 18.39 15.28 -6.07
N PHE A 351 19.69 15.12 -6.36
CA PHE A 351 20.75 15.07 -5.35
C PHE A 351 21.34 16.45 -5.07
N ALA A 352 21.79 16.69 -3.85
CA ALA A 352 22.53 17.90 -3.47
C ALA A 352 23.59 17.61 -2.42
N SER A 353 24.70 18.35 -2.44
CA SER A 353 25.78 18.23 -1.44
C SER A 353 25.36 18.77 -0.06
N ALA A 354 24.50 19.78 -0.06
CA ALA A 354 23.94 20.38 1.14
C ALA A 354 22.56 20.98 0.87
N ILE A 355 21.74 21.08 1.92
CA ILE A 355 20.44 21.75 1.88
C ILE A 355 20.42 22.93 2.85
N ARG A 356 19.68 23.98 2.51
CA ARG A 356 19.41 25.13 3.37
C ARG A 356 17.97 25.13 3.84
N ILE A 357 17.77 25.26 5.15
CA ILE A 357 16.44 25.37 5.75
C ILE A 357 16.02 26.84 5.81
N GLY A 358 15.01 27.22 5.04
CA GLY A 358 14.61 28.61 4.87
C GLY A 358 14.22 29.33 6.16
N LYS A 359 13.59 28.64 7.12
CA LYS A 359 13.15 29.28 8.38
C LYS A 359 14.30 29.62 9.33
N SER A 360 15.35 28.79 9.38
CA SER A 360 16.47 28.94 10.32
C SER A 360 17.77 29.39 9.65
N ASN A 361 17.80 29.44 8.32
CA ASN A 361 18.99 29.63 7.48
C ASN A 361 20.14 28.66 7.76
N ARG A 362 19.86 27.54 8.46
CA ARG A 362 20.85 26.49 8.71
C ARG A 362 21.14 25.71 7.43
N VAL A 363 22.41 25.38 7.25
CA VAL A 363 22.89 24.48 6.20
C VAL A 363 23.08 23.11 6.83
N ILE A 364 22.51 22.09 6.19
CA ILE A 364 22.66 20.68 6.56
C ILE A 364 23.42 20.01 5.41
N ALA A 365 24.52 19.36 5.74
CA ALA A 365 25.31 18.56 4.81
C ALA A 365 25.58 17.20 5.45
N VAL A 366 25.70 16.16 4.63
CA VAL A 366 26.16 14.85 5.07
C VAL A 366 27.69 14.79 4.98
N PRO A 367 28.36 13.94 5.78
CA PRO A 367 29.81 13.77 5.67
C PRO A 367 30.23 13.39 4.24
N SER A 368 31.27 14.06 3.73
CA SER A 368 31.85 13.78 2.41
C SER A 368 32.30 12.30 2.31
N PRO A 369 32.07 11.61 1.18
CA PRO A 369 31.59 12.12 -0.12
C PRO A 369 30.07 12.06 -0.30
N GLY A 370 29.30 12.10 0.80
CA GLY A 370 27.86 11.89 0.71
C GLY A 370 27.08 13.02 0.02
N VAL A 371 25.96 12.66 -0.63
CA VAL A 371 24.98 13.59 -1.21
C VAL A 371 23.56 13.24 -0.77
N ILE A 372 22.75 14.27 -0.48
CA ILE A 372 21.38 14.16 0.00
C ILE A 372 20.44 13.87 -1.16
N ASP A 373 19.57 12.84 -1.03
CA ASP A 373 18.48 12.59 -1.98
C ASP A 373 17.24 13.41 -1.57
N GLY A 374 16.98 14.50 -2.30
CA GLY A 374 15.84 15.38 -2.06
C GLY A 374 14.48 14.72 -2.27
N ASN A 375 14.40 13.62 -3.02
CA ASN A 375 13.14 12.90 -3.25
C ASN A 375 12.73 12.03 -2.06
N SER A 376 13.67 11.71 -1.18
CA SER A 376 13.44 10.94 0.05
C SER A 376 13.12 11.84 1.26
N ALA A 377 13.37 13.15 1.14
CA ALA A 377 13.32 14.06 2.26
C ALA A 377 11.87 14.35 2.70
N THR A 378 11.62 14.24 4.01
CA THR A 378 10.27 14.36 4.59
C THR A 378 10.29 14.98 5.99
N TRP A 379 9.34 15.88 6.23
CA TRP A 379 9.18 16.60 7.49
C TRP A 379 8.38 15.78 8.50
N SER A 380 8.76 15.81 9.78
CA SER A 380 7.89 15.38 10.87
C SER A 380 6.60 16.21 10.90
N ALA A 381 5.53 15.71 11.52
CA ALA A 381 4.24 16.39 11.50
C ALA A 381 4.30 17.79 12.16
N ASP A 382 5.03 17.90 13.27
CA ASP A 382 5.36 19.17 13.93
C ASP A 382 6.40 20.05 13.19
N ARG A 383 7.01 19.54 12.11
CA ARG A 383 8.11 20.13 11.35
C ARG A 383 9.36 20.47 12.18
N ALA A 384 9.54 19.84 13.33
CA ALA A 384 10.73 19.99 14.16
C ALA A 384 11.92 19.17 13.64
N ARG A 385 11.68 18.21 12.73
CA ARG A 385 12.70 17.30 12.22
C ARG A 385 12.53 17.07 10.72
N LEU A 386 13.65 16.88 10.03
CA LEU A 386 13.69 16.52 8.63
C LEU A 386 14.42 15.18 8.51
N ALA A 387 13.73 14.15 8.01
CA ALA A 387 14.35 12.86 7.67
C ALA A 387 14.68 12.84 6.18
N PHE A 388 15.77 12.19 5.80
CA PHE A 388 16.14 11.97 4.40
C PHE A 388 17.13 10.81 4.27
N VAL A 389 17.28 10.30 3.06
CA VAL A 389 18.31 9.33 2.65
C VAL A 389 19.43 10.09 1.95
N ALA A 390 20.67 9.67 2.16
CA ALA A 390 21.81 10.15 1.43
C ALA A 390 22.58 8.99 0.80
N ARG A 391 23.14 9.23 -0.38
CA ARG A 391 24.15 8.38 -1.01
C ARG A 391 25.49 8.68 -0.35
N LEU A 392 26.27 7.66 -0.02
CA LEU A 392 27.53 7.75 0.72
C LEU A 392 28.78 7.61 -0.16
N SER A 393 28.63 7.12 -1.39
CA SER A 393 29.72 6.93 -2.36
C SER A 393 29.20 7.15 -3.77
N GLU A 394 30.05 7.63 -4.67
CA GLU A 394 29.75 7.73 -6.10
C GLU A 394 29.90 6.38 -6.82
N GLU A 395 30.73 5.48 -6.26
CA GLU A 395 31.05 4.19 -6.85
C GLU A 395 30.02 3.12 -6.47
N CYS A 396 29.58 2.36 -7.48
CA CYS A 396 28.62 1.27 -7.34
C CYS A 396 29.38 -0.06 -7.20
N VAL A 397 30.01 -0.29 -6.06
CA VAL A 397 30.49 -1.63 -5.70
C VAL A 397 29.27 -2.48 -5.31
N PRO A 398 29.02 -3.64 -5.95
CA PRO A 398 27.95 -4.54 -5.55
C PRO A 398 28.01 -4.84 -4.05
N ASP A 399 26.85 -4.86 -3.39
CA ASP A 399 26.70 -5.12 -1.96
C ASP A 399 27.40 -4.11 -1.01
N ALA A 400 28.02 -3.06 -1.54
CA ALA A 400 28.59 -2.01 -0.72
C ALA A 400 27.50 -1.16 -0.07
N ILE A 401 27.70 -0.86 1.21
CA ILE A 401 26.86 0.03 1.99
C ILE A 401 27.03 1.46 1.44
N ASN A 402 26.13 1.86 0.55
CA ASN A 402 26.21 3.11 -0.21
C ASN A 402 25.10 4.11 0.15
N SER A 403 24.20 3.76 1.06
CA SER A 403 23.06 4.58 1.46
C SER A 403 22.97 4.70 2.97
N ALA A 404 22.61 5.87 3.48
CA ALA A 404 22.31 6.09 4.90
C ALA A 404 21.07 6.95 5.11
N ALA A 405 20.29 6.62 6.13
CA ALA A 405 19.14 7.39 6.58
C ALA A 405 19.58 8.34 7.70
N PHE A 406 19.19 9.61 7.56
CA PHE A 406 19.51 10.66 8.50
C PHE A 406 18.25 11.36 9.01
N VAL A 407 18.35 11.90 10.23
CA VAL A 407 17.44 12.90 10.75
C VAL A 407 18.24 14.14 11.12
N ALA A 408 17.79 15.29 10.59
CA ALA A 408 18.33 16.60 10.94
C ALA A 408 17.38 17.36 11.85
N ALA A 409 17.94 18.07 12.82
CA ALA A 409 17.28 19.08 13.62
C ALA A 409 17.45 20.45 12.93
N PRO A 410 16.42 20.99 12.24
CA PRO A 410 16.55 22.19 11.41
C PRO A 410 16.88 23.46 12.21
N ALA A 411 16.55 23.49 13.51
CA ALA A 411 16.86 24.62 14.39
C ALA A 411 18.36 24.73 14.69
N THR A 412 19.03 23.59 14.91
CA THR A 412 20.44 23.53 15.32
C THR A 412 21.38 23.18 14.16
N GLY A 413 20.87 22.53 13.11
CA GLY A 413 21.68 21.92 12.05
C GLY A 413 22.29 20.57 12.47
N GLN A 414 21.98 20.06 13.68
CA GLN A 414 22.48 18.78 14.14
C GLN A 414 21.94 17.65 13.26
N LEU A 415 22.82 16.74 12.89
CA LEU A 415 22.52 15.57 12.07
C LEU A 415 22.72 14.29 12.90
N GLN A 416 21.82 13.33 12.77
CA GLN A 416 21.90 12.00 13.36
C GLN A 416 21.73 10.96 12.27
N GLU A 417 22.68 10.04 12.15
CA GLU A 417 22.57 8.86 11.30
C GLU A 417 21.79 7.76 12.05
N LEU A 418 20.90 7.06 11.35
CA LEU A 418 20.03 6.04 11.96
C LEU A 418 20.27 4.63 11.43
N GLU A 419 20.45 4.49 10.11
CA GLU A 419 20.64 3.20 9.46
C GLU A 419 21.46 3.37 8.18
N ARG A 420 22.21 2.32 7.81
CA ARG A 420 22.86 2.18 6.50
C ARG A 420 22.38 0.94 5.78
N ALA A 421 22.40 0.97 4.45
CA ALA A 421 22.02 -0.15 3.60
C ALA A 421 22.75 -0.13 2.24
N ALA A 422 22.84 -1.30 1.61
CA ALA A 422 23.37 -1.51 0.26
C ALA A 422 22.25 -1.42 -0.81
N ASP A 423 21.05 -1.93 -0.53
CA ASP A 423 19.95 -1.95 -1.52
C ASP A 423 19.07 -0.69 -1.50
N GLY A 424 19.59 0.41 -0.95
CA GLY A 424 18.89 1.68 -0.79
C GLY A 424 18.05 1.78 0.48
N LEU A 425 17.44 2.93 0.75
CA LEU A 425 16.63 3.16 1.94
C LEU A 425 15.32 3.87 1.59
N ALA A 426 14.31 3.69 2.42
CA ALA A 426 13.14 4.56 2.47
C ALA A 426 12.85 4.96 3.91
N VAL A 427 12.33 6.17 4.09
CA VAL A 427 11.96 6.72 5.41
C VAL A 427 10.54 7.28 5.39
N GLU A 428 9.80 7.09 6.48
CA GLU A 428 8.46 7.64 6.67
C GLU A 428 8.21 7.96 8.15
N TRP A 429 7.66 9.14 8.45
CA TRP A 429 7.31 9.51 9.82
C TRP A 429 6.04 8.78 10.27
N VAL A 430 6.13 8.15 11.45
CA VAL A 430 5.01 7.48 12.14
C VAL A 430 4.40 8.42 13.18
N GLY A 431 5.23 9.25 13.79
CA GLY A 431 4.84 10.32 14.70
C GLY A 431 5.95 11.38 14.77
N ASP A 432 5.87 12.33 15.68
CA ASP A 432 6.83 13.45 15.76
C ASP A 432 8.27 13.00 16.06
N ARG A 433 8.43 11.84 16.70
CA ARG A 433 9.73 11.29 17.14
C ARG A 433 9.96 9.84 16.75
N LYS A 434 9.04 9.25 15.97
CA LYS A 434 9.12 7.86 15.52
C LYS A 434 9.22 7.82 14.00
N LEU A 435 10.28 7.21 13.50
CA LEU A 435 10.56 7.10 12.07
C LEU A 435 10.57 5.62 11.67
N ALA A 436 9.78 5.27 10.66
CA ALA A 436 9.87 3.99 10.01
C ALA A 436 10.98 4.05 8.95
N ILE A 437 11.85 3.04 8.92
CA ILE A 437 12.95 2.90 7.97
C ILE A 437 12.83 1.54 7.30
N ALA A 438 12.81 1.50 5.97
CA ALA A 438 12.97 0.28 5.20
C ALA A 438 14.39 0.21 4.62
N GLY A 439 15.13 -0.83 5.00
CA GLY A 439 16.49 -1.11 4.54
C GLY A 439 16.72 -2.60 4.32
N ASP A 440 17.99 -3.03 4.35
CA ASP A 440 18.36 -4.43 4.06
C ASP A 440 17.85 -5.42 5.10
N ARG A 441 17.58 -4.93 6.32
CA ARG A 441 17.05 -5.74 7.42
C ARG A 441 15.53 -5.84 7.43
N GLY A 442 14.84 -5.28 6.43
CA GLY A 442 13.39 -5.11 6.40
C GLY A 442 12.95 -3.74 6.92
N VAL A 443 11.75 -3.67 7.49
CA VAL A 443 11.19 -2.41 8.03
C VAL A 443 11.36 -2.37 9.55
N SER A 444 11.93 -1.28 10.06
CA SER A 444 12.03 -1.02 11.50
C SER A 444 11.42 0.33 11.88
N ILE A 445 10.91 0.45 13.10
CA ILE A 445 10.50 1.71 13.71
C ILE A 445 11.57 2.15 14.70
N VAL A 446 12.17 3.30 14.44
CA VAL A 446 13.21 3.92 15.29
C VAL A 446 12.57 5.04 16.12
N ASP A 447 12.81 4.99 17.42
CA ASP A 447 12.44 6.05 18.35
C ASP A 447 13.64 6.98 18.59
N LEU A 448 13.46 8.27 18.32
CA LEU A 448 14.51 9.28 18.46
C LEU A 448 14.79 9.68 19.92
N ASP A 449 14.12 9.07 20.90
CA ASP A 449 14.45 9.15 22.32
C ASP A 449 15.39 8.03 22.78
N GLY A 450 15.89 7.21 21.85
CA GLY A 450 16.91 6.19 22.12
C GLY A 450 16.36 4.83 22.54
N ALA A 451 15.05 4.59 22.44
CA ALA A 451 14.50 3.26 22.60
C ALA A 451 15.02 2.32 21.49
N ARG A 452 15.12 1.03 21.80
CA ARG A 452 15.60 0.03 20.84
C ARG A 452 14.67 -0.01 19.61
N PRO A 453 15.21 -0.01 18.37
CA PRO A 453 14.41 -0.14 17.17
C PRO A 453 13.53 -1.40 17.19
N VAL A 454 12.28 -1.26 16.76
CA VAL A 454 11.32 -2.37 16.66
C VAL A 454 11.30 -2.86 15.22
N LEU A 455 11.75 -4.09 14.98
CA LEU A 455 11.68 -4.72 13.65
C LEU A 455 10.27 -5.25 13.37
N LEU A 456 9.71 -4.91 12.21
CA LEU A 456 8.40 -5.37 11.77
C LEU A 456 8.55 -6.65 10.95
N ALA A 457 8.43 -7.80 11.61
CA ALA A 457 8.62 -9.11 10.97
C ALA A 457 7.72 -9.30 9.74
N GLY A 458 8.33 -9.69 8.61
CA GLY A 458 7.64 -9.93 7.33
C GLY A 458 7.38 -8.67 6.49
N ALA A 459 7.62 -7.47 7.02
CA ALA A 459 7.54 -6.24 6.24
C ALA A 459 8.77 -6.07 5.35
N GLU A 460 8.54 -5.83 4.05
CA GLU A 460 9.58 -5.77 3.02
C GLU A 460 9.92 -4.32 2.62
N GLY A 461 9.01 -3.37 2.83
CA GLY A 461 9.19 -1.98 2.40
C GLY A 461 8.12 -1.03 2.92
N LEU A 462 8.28 0.26 2.64
CA LEU A 462 7.29 1.31 2.94
C LEU A 462 6.45 1.64 1.70
N VAL A 463 5.41 2.47 1.88
CA VAL A 463 4.69 3.06 0.74
C VAL A 463 5.63 3.92 -0.11
N THR A 464 6.53 4.66 0.54
CA THR A 464 7.64 5.32 -0.13
C THR A 464 8.62 4.27 -0.66
N PRO A 465 8.90 4.23 -1.97
CA PRO A 465 9.82 3.24 -2.53
C PRO A 465 11.23 3.45 -1.97
N ARG A 466 11.97 2.34 -1.79
CA ARG A 466 13.41 2.40 -1.49
C ARG A 466 14.11 3.11 -2.64
N GLN A 467 14.83 4.17 -2.33
CA GLN A 467 15.69 4.84 -3.28
C GLN A 467 17.04 4.15 -3.20
N ARG A 468 17.35 3.37 -4.24
CA ARG A 468 18.73 2.96 -4.50
C ARG A 468 19.35 4.08 -5.31
N PRO A 469 20.36 4.78 -4.79
CA PRO A 469 21.02 5.81 -5.56
C PRO A 469 21.53 5.20 -6.88
N ALA A 470 21.23 5.86 -8.00
CA ALA A 470 21.90 5.52 -9.25
C ALA A 470 23.39 5.83 -9.04
N CYS A 471 24.24 4.81 -9.08
CA CYS A 471 25.66 5.02 -9.24
C CYS A 471 26.08 4.54 -10.62
N THR A 472 27.07 5.25 -11.15
CA THR A 472 27.73 4.88 -12.39
C THR A 472 28.35 3.52 -12.14
N GLN A 473 27.99 2.52 -12.94
CA GLN A 473 28.77 1.29 -12.89
C GLN A 473 30.21 1.67 -13.26
N PRO A 474 31.21 1.17 -12.53
CA PRO A 474 32.59 1.41 -12.92
C PRO A 474 32.72 1.01 -14.40
N ASP A 475 33.36 1.88 -15.19
CA ASP A 475 33.71 1.52 -16.56
C ASP A 475 34.41 0.16 -16.48
N PRO A 476 33.98 -0.84 -17.27
CA PRO A 476 34.60 -2.15 -17.22
C PRO A 476 36.10 -1.93 -17.39
N GLU A 477 36.90 -2.40 -16.43
CA GLU A 477 38.36 -2.31 -16.53
C GLU A 477 38.71 -2.77 -17.94
N PRO A 478 39.51 -1.99 -18.69
CA PRO A 478 39.86 -2.37 -20.05
C PRO A 478 40.42 -3.76 -19.94
N THR A 479 39.69 -4.75 -20.47
CA THR A 479 40.14 -6.13 -20.48
C THR A 479 41.46 -6.05 -21.20
N VAL A 480 42.56 -6.19 -20.45
CA VAL A 480 43.90 -6.23 -21.01
C VAL A 480 43.77 -7.30 -22.06
N SER A 481 43.82 -6.89 -23.32
CA SER A 481 43.71 -7.79 -24.43
C SER A 481 44.93 -8.68 -24.29
N THR A 482 44.75 -9.83 -23.64
CA THR A 482 45.59 -10.99 -23.88
C THR A 482 45.17 -11.48 -25.25
N ASP A 483 45.37 -10.65 -26.28
CA ASP A 483 45.56 -11.16 -27.61
C ASP A 483 46.71 -12.15 -27.43
N PRO A 484 46.47 -13.45 -27.66
CA PRO A 484 47.58 -14.39 -27.73
C PRO A 484 48.58 -13.77 -28.72
N PRO A 485 49.90 -13.82 -28.41
CA PRO A 485 50.90 -13.27 -29.31
C PRO A 485 50.57 -13.77 -30.71
N GLU A 486 50.46 -12.84 -31.67
CA GLU A 486 50.14 -13.16 -33.07
C GLU A 486 50.90 -14.43 -33.44
N PRO A 487 50.21 -15.54 -33.74
CA PRO A 487 50.91 -16.71 -34.22
C PRO A 487 51.59 -16.29 -35.52
N ASP A 488 52.91 -16.36 -35.53
CA ASP A 488 53.74 -16.14 -36.71
C ASP A 488 53.08 -16.87 -37.88
N LEU A 489 52.65 -16.09 -38.88
CA LEU A 489 51.94 -16.57 -40.06
C LEU A 489 52.86 -17.49 -40.86
N ALA A 490 52.87 -18.77 -40.51
CA ALA A 490 53.36 -19.82 -41.36
C ALA A 490 52.35 -20.04 -42.50
N ASP A 491 52.77 -19.58 -43.67
CA ASP A 491 52.42 -19.98 -45.04
C ASP A 491 51.28 -21.03 -45.20
N PRO A 492 50.15 -20.68 -45.86
CA PRO A 492 49.00 -21.56 -45.99
C PRO A 492 49.24 -22.68 -47.03
N GLY A 493 49.72 -23.82 -46.54
CA GLY A 493 49.70 -25.10 -47.25
C GLY A 493 48.32 -25.77 -47.22
N ILE A 494 47.57 -25.56 -48.31
CA ILE A 494 46.59 -26.41 -49.02
C ILE A 494 46.07 -27.71 -48.35
N SER A 495 44.74 -27.91 -48.51
CA SER A 495 43.94 -29.16 -48.43
C SER A 495 43.41 -29.51 -47.03
N GLU A 496 42.16 -29.96 -46.83
CA GLU A 496 41.32 -30.79 -47.69
C GLU A 496 39.83 -30.65 -47.26
N VAL A 497 38.92 -30.74 -48.22
CA VAL A 497 37.46 -30.66 -48.04
C VAL A 497 36.92 -32.03 -47.62
N GLY A 498 36.28 -32.11 -46.45
CA GLY A 498 35.52 -33.28 -46.00
C GLY A 498 34.01 -32.99 -45.95
N PRO A 499 33.12 -33.85 -46.48
CA PRO A 499 31.69 -33.57 -46.55
C PRO A 499 30.92 -34.18 -45.37
N GLY A 500 29.93 -33.41 -44.88
CA GLY A 500 28.62 -33.93 -44.50
C GLY A 500 28.40 -34.38 -43.06
N GLU A 501 27.44 -33.73 -42.38
CA GLU A 501 26.34 -34.43 -41.69
C GLU A 501 25.21 -33.44 -41.32
N PRO A 502 23.93 -33.76 -41.58
CA PRO A 502 22.79 -32.98 -41.10
C PRO A 502 22.25 -33.56 -39.78
N SER A 503 22.23 -32.76 -38.70
CA SER A 503 21.60 -33.16 -37.44
C SER A 503 20.12 -32.80 -37.40
N ASP A 504 19.35 -33.84 -37.68
CA ASP A 504 18.04 -34.28 -37.21
C ASP A 504 17.17 -33.41 -36.26
N ALA A 505 15.87 -33.47 -36.52
CA ALA A 505 14.79 -32.83 -35.79
C ALA A 505 14.24 -33.75 -34.69
N GLY A 506 14.38 -33.36 -33.43
CA GLY A 506 13.83 -34.07 -32.27
C GLY A 506 12.52 -33.47 -31.77
N VAL A 507 11.41 -34.04 -32.20
CA VAL A 507 10.08 -33.96 -31.56
C VAL A 507 10.10 -34.74 -30.25
N VAL A 508 9.64 -34.16 -29.14
CA VAL A 508 9.10 -34.93 -28.02
C VAL A 508 7.83 -34.27 -27.51
N ASP A 509 6.76 -35.07 -27.59
CA ASP A 509 5.41 -34.85 -27.13
C ASP A 509 5.17 -35.65 -25.84
N ALA A 510 4.05 -35.39 -25.17
CA ALA A 510 3.45 -36.13 -24.03
C ALA A 510 4.13 -36.01 -22.65
N ARG A 511 3.41 -35.89 -21.52
CA ARG A 511 2.01 -36.25 -21.20
C ARG A 511 1.55 -35.49 -19.95
#